data_AF-A0A7L4NRN9-F1
#
_entry.id   AF-A0A7L4NRN9-F1
#
_cell.length_a   1.000
_cell.length_b   1.000
_cell.length_c   1.000
_cell.angle_alpha   90.00
_cell.angle_beta   90.00
_cell.angle_gamma   90.00
#
_symmetry.space_group_name_H-M   'P 1'
#
loop_
_entity.id
_entity.type
_entity.pdbx_description
1 polymer ?
#
loop_
_entity_poly.entity_id
_entity_poly.type
_entity_poly.pdbx_seq_one_letter_code
_entity_poly.pdbx_strand_id
1 'polypeptide(L)'
;GEVPAGKTKLENFNKALRISNVSEEDSGEYFCLASNKMGSIRHTISVRVKAAPYWLDEPQNLILAPGEDGRLVCRANGNPKPSIQWLVNGEPIEGE
;
A
#
# COMPACT_ATOMS: atom_id res chain seq x y z
N GLY A 1 -5.08 -11.19 15.02
CA GLY A 1 -5.96 -11.33 13.87
C GLY A 1 -5.85 -12.73 13.34
N GLU A 2 -6.84 -13.17 12.57
CA GLU A 2 -6.70 -14.38 11.78
C GLU A 2 -5.57 -14.17 10.75
N VAL A 3 -4.78 -15.21 10.53
CA VAL A 3 -3.68 -15.16 9.57
C VAL A 3 -4.29 -15.25 8.16
N PRO A 4 -3.93 -14.37 7.21
CA PRO A 4 -4.57 -14.34 5.91
C PRO A 4 -4.45 -15.66 5.13
N ALA A 5 -5.59 -16.29 4.84
CA ALA A 5 -5.63 -17.57 4.13
C ALA A 5 -5.18 -17.41 2.67
N GLY A 6 -4.47 -18.42 2.14
CA GLY A 6 -4.07 -18.47 0.73
C GLY A 6 -2.85 -17.62 0.34
N LYS A 7 -2.32 -16.79 1.25
CA LYS A 7 -1.09 -15.99 1.02
C LYS A 7 -0.04 -16.10 2.11
N THR A 8 -0.18 -17.08 3.00
CA THR A 8 0.71 -17.27 4.16
C THR A 8 1.50 -18.57 4.08
N LYS A 9 2.76 -18.53 4.51
CA LYS A 9 3.66 -19.68 4.57
C LYS A 9 4.48 -19.64 5.86
N LEU A 10 4.50 -20.77 6.58
CA LEU A 10 5.42 -20.96 7.70
C LEU A 10 6.80 -21.39 7.18
N GLU A 11 7.84 -20.76 7.70
CA GLU A 11 9.24 -20.99 7.35
C GLU A 11 10.08 -21.23 8.61
N ASN A 12 11.34 -21.65 8.44
CA ASN A 12 12.30 -21.85 9.52
C ASN A 12 11.77 -22.75 10.65
N PHE A 13 11.23 -23.93 10.32
CA PHE A 13 10.62 -24.85 11.29
C PHE A 13 9.50 -24.18 12.12
N ASN A 14 8.60 -23.46 11.44
CA ASN A 14 7.50 -22.70 12.03
C ASN A 14 7.92 -21.54 12.95
N LYS A 15 9.17 -21.05 12.80
CA LYS A 15 9.69 -19.89 13.56
C LYS A 15 9.55 -18.58 12.80
N ALA A 16 9.15 -18.61 11.53
CA ALA A 16 8.88 -17.44 10.71
C ALA A 16 7.54 -17.59 9.97
N LEU A 17 6.79 -16.50 9.86
CA LEU A 17 5.58 -16.41 9.05
C LEU A 17 5.84 -15.44 7.90
N ARG A 18 5.76 -15.94 6.66
CA ARG A 18 5.79 -15.12 5.45
C ARG A 18 4.38 -14.87 4.97
N ILE A 19 4.06 -13.61 4.67
CA ILE A 19 2.82 -13.18 4.01
C ILE A 19 3.23 -12.60 2.65
N SER A 20 2.71 -13.16 1.57
CA SER A 20 3.01 -12.73 0.20
C SER A 20 1.90 -11.84 -0.34
N ASN A 21 2.24 -10.96 -1.29
CA ASN A 21 1.28 -10.03 -1.92
C ASN A 21 0.43 -9.28 -0.89
N VAL A 22 1.12 -8.60 0.05
CA VAL A 22 0.48 -7.90 1.15
C VAL A 22 -0.37 -6.73 0.65
N SER A 23 -1.48 -6.50 1.33
CA SER A 23 -2.47 -5.47 1.06
C SER A 23 -2.81 -4.75 2.36
N GLU A 24 -3.55 -3.63 2.28
CA GLU A 24 -3.93 -2.86 3.47
C GLU A 24 -4.69 -3.71 4.51
N GLU A 25 -5.50 -4.68 4.06
CA GLU A 25 -6.27 -5.63 4.86
C GLU A 25 -5.39 -6.54 5.75
N ASP A 26 -4.10 -6.68 5.42
CA ASP A 26 -3.16 -7.47 6.22
C ASP A 26 -2.59 -6.70 7.41
N SER A 27 -2.92 -5.42 7.55
CA SER A 27 -2.57 -4.64 8.73
C SER A 27 -3.32 -5.14 9.95
N GLY A 28 -2.64 -5.21 11.09
CA GLY A 28 -3.24 -5.60 12.35
C GLY A 28 -2.26 -6.24 13.32
N GLU A 29 -2.80 -6.77 14.40
CA GLU A 29 -2.04 -7.45 15.43
C GLU A 29 -1.87 -8.93 15.09
N TYR A 30 -0.63 -9.37 14.94
CA TYR A 30 -0.25 -10.77 14.80
C TYR A 30 0.33 -11.26 16.12
N PHE A 31 0.21 -12.56 16.42
CA PHE A 31 0.87 -13.13 17.58
C PHE A 31 1.49 -14.48 17.26
N CYS A 32 2.59 -14.79 17.92
CA CYS A 32 3.14 -16.14 17.95
C CYS A 32 2.95 -16.74 19.35
N LEU A 33 2.71 -18.04 19.39
CA LEU A 33 2.59 -18.82 20.62
C LEU A 33 3.77 -19.79 20.66
N ALA A 34 4.63 -19.67 21.67
CA ALA A 34 5.71 -20.61 21.91
C ALA A 34 5.31 -21.50 23.09
N SER A 35 5.29 -22.82 22.87
CA SER A 35 4.86 -23.80 23.86
C SER A 35 5.91 -24.88 24.11
N ASN A 36 6.05 -25.28 25.36
CA ASN A 36 6.79 -26.48 25.77
C ASN A 36 5.92 -27.31 26.73
N LYS A 37 6.45 -28.41 27.29
CA LYS A 37 5.67 -29.30 28.17
C LYS A 37 5.17 -28.63 29.47
N MET A 38 5.70 -27.48 29.84
CA MET A 38 5.45 -26.80 31.12
C MET A 38 4.55 -25.57 30.96
N GLY A 39 4.30 -25.12 29.72
CA GLY A 39 3.42 -24.00 29.46
C GLY A 39 3.64 -23.36 28.09
N SER A 40 3.05 -22.18 27.93
CA SER A 40 3.13 -21.40 26.69
C SER A 40 3.23 -19.91 26.98
N ILE A 41 3.95 -19.21 26.12
CA ILE A 41 4.05 -17.74 26.13
C ILE A 41 3.58 -17.18 24.79
N ARG A 42 3.04 -15.96 24.81
CA ARG A 42 2.57 -15.22 23.64
C ARG A 42 3.41 -13.97 23.43
N HIS A 43 3.77 -13.70 22.18
CA HIS A 43 4.34 -12.42 21.76
C HIS A 43 3.47 -11.82 20.66
N THR A 44 3.13 -10.52 20.78
CA THR A 44 2.26 -9.79 19.85
C THR A 44 3.08 -8.80 19.03
N ILE A 45 2.72 -8.62 17.76
CA ILE A 45 3.39 -7.77 16.78
C ILE A 45 2.34 -6.93 16.05
N SER A 46 2.46 -5.62 16.11
CA SER A 46 1.64 -4.68 15.34
C SER A 46 2.21 -4.49 13.95
N VAL A 47 1.48 -4.91 12.92
CA VAL A 47 1.84 -4.74 11.51
C VAL A 47 0.99 -3.63 10.89
N ARG A 48 1.63 -2.67 10.22
CA ARG A 48 0.96 -1.65 9.40
C ARG A 48 1.50 -1.71 7.98
N VAL A 49 0.64 -2.04 7.03
CA VAL A 49 0.99 -2.05 5.60
C VAL A 49 0.84 -0.63 5.06
N LYS A 50 1.85 -0.19 4.30
CA LYS A 50 1.84 1.08 3.58
C LYS A 50 1.93 0.80 2.08
N ALA A 51 1.42 1.73 1.29
CA ALA A 51 1.45 1.65 -0.16
C ALA A 51 2.13 2.89 -0.72
N ALA A 52 3.13 2.68 -1.58
CA ALA A 52 3.66 3.75 -2.42
C ALA A 52 2.57 4.27 -3.36
N PRO A 53 2.66 5.53 -3.85
CA PRO A 53 1.73 6.04 -4.84
C PRO A 53 1.63 5.11 -6.05
N TYR A 54 0.41 4.76 -6.44
CA TYR A 54 0.11 4.01 -7.66
C TYR A 54 -1.01 4.70 -8.42
N TRP A 55 -1.00 4.59 -9.75
CA TRP A 55 -1.95 5.25 -10.61
C TRP A 55 -3.37 4.68 -10.45
N LEU A 56 -4.33 5.57 -10.26
CA LEU A 56 -5.73 5.31 -10.57
C LEU A 56 -6.04 5.82 -11.98
N ASP A 57 -5.55 7.02 -12.30
CA ASP A 57 -5.59 7.61 -13.63
C ASP A 57 -4.27 8.33 -13.89
N GLU A 58 -3.47 7.72 -14.75
CA GLU A 58 -2.25 8.29 -15.27
C GLU A 58 -2.59 9.31 -16.36
N PRO A 59 -2.15 10.58 -16.24
CA PRO A 59 -2.42 11.58 -17.25
C PRO A 59 -1.74 11.21 -18.57
N GLN A 60 -2.46 11.33 -19.68
CA GLN A 60 -1.94 11.07 -21.02
C GLN A 60 -1.85 12.36 -21.84
N ASN A 61 -1.08 12.31 -22.92
CA ASN A 61 -0.97 13.41 -23.87
C ASN A 61 -2.33 13.68 -24.53
N LEU A 62 -2.72 14.95 -24.61
CA LEU A 62 -3.91 15.41 -25.30
C LEU A 62 -3.52 16.15 -26.58
N ILE A 63 -4.24 15.87 -27.67
CA ILE A 63 -4.16 16.59 -28.94
C ILE A 63 -5.56 17.12 -29.22
N LEU A 64 -5.70 18.44 -29.31
CA LEU A 64 -6.99 19.13 -29.41
C LEU A 64 -6.98 20.10 -30.58
N ALA A 65 -8.15 20.35 -31.17
CA ALA A 65 -8.31 21.39 -32.16
C ALA A 65 -8.31 22.79 -31.51
N PRO A 66 -7.96 23.86 -32.25
CA PRO A 66 -8.05 25.21 -31.73
C PRO A 66 -9.47 25.55 -31.27
N GLY A 67 -9.60 26.00 -30.01
CA GLY A 67 -10.87 26.37 -29.39
C GLY A 67 -11.58 25.23 -28.65
N GLU A 68 -11.02 24.02 -28.61
CA GLU A 68 -11.53 22.93 -27.75
C GLU A 68 -10.98 23.00 -26.33
N ASP A 69 -11.82 22.64 -25.36
CA ASP A 69 -11.43 22.53 -23.96
C ASP A 69 -10.73 21.19 -23.67
N GLY A 70 -9.58 21.25 -23.00
CA GLY A 70 -8.81 20.09 -22.56
C GLY A 70 -8.99 19.79 -21.08
N ARG A 71 -8.97 18.50 -20.71
CA ARG A 71 -9.00 18.07 -19.30
C ARG A 71 -7.95 17.01 -19.03
N LEU A 72 -6.95 17.35 -18.23
CA LEU A 72 -6.00 16.39 -17.67
C LEU A 72 -6.52 15.91 -16.30
N VAL A 73 -6.43 14.61 -16.05
CA VAL A 73 -6.79 13.99 -14.78
C VAL A 73 -5.56 13.28 -14.25
N CYS A 74 -5.12 13.67 -13.05
CA CYS A 74 -4.05 13.00 -12.32
C CYS A 74 -4.64 12.46 -11.02
N ARG A 75 -4.82 11.14 -10.95
CA ARG A 75 -5.30 10.48 -9.73
C ARG A 75 -4.35 9.34 -9.38
N ALA A 76 -3.81 9.42 -8.17
CA ALA A 76 -3.03 8.35 -7.56
C ALA A 76 -3.62 8.01 -6.20
N ASN A 77 -3.43 6.76 -5.78
CA ASN A 77 -3.73 6.33 -4.43
C ASN A 77 -2.47 5.81 -3.75
N GLY A 78 -2.49 5.71 -2.44
CA GLY A 78 -1.36 5.32 -1.62
C GLY A 78 -1.65 5.51 -0.15
N ASN A 79 -0.78 4.98 0.71
CA ASN A 79 -0.90 5.12 2.15
C ASN A 79 0.47 5.49 2.75
N PRO A 80 0.67 6.76 3.19
CA PRO A 80 -0.31 7.84 3.25
C PRO A 80 -0.81 8.32 1.87
N LYS A 81 -1.93 9.04 1.86
CA LYS A 81 -2.52 9.59 0.63
C LYS A 81 -1.51 10.48 -0.10
N PRO A 82 -1.25 10.27 -1.41
CA PRO A 82 -0.29 11.07 -2.16
C PRO A 82 -0.70 12.54 -2.29
N SER A 83 0.27 13.45 -2.30
CA SER A 83 0.08 14.84 -2.74
C SER A 83 0.22 14.93 -4.26
N ILE A 84 -0.62 15.74 -4.90
CA ILE A 84 -0.58 16.00 -6.35
C ILE A 84 -0.09 17.42 -6.56
N GLN A 85 0.82 17.61 -7.52
CA GLN A 85 1.31 18.92 -7.95
C GLN A 85 1.33 18.96 -9.47
N TRP A 86 0.88 20.06 -10.04
CA TRP A 86 0.91 20.29 -11.49
C TRP A 86 2.07 21.20 -11.84
N LEU A 87 2.81 20.83 -12.88
CA LEU A 87 3.93 21.60 -13.40
C LEU A 87 3.73 21.88 -14.88
N VAL A 88 4.09 23.09 -15.31
CA VAL A 88 4.16 23.49 -16.72
C VAL A 88 5.62 23.76 -17.03
N ASN A 89 6.20 22.98 -17.94
CA ASN A 89 7.62 23.07 -18.31
C ASN A 89 8.60 23.02 -17.13
N GLY A 90 8.24 22.29 -16.06
CA GLY A 90 9.05 22.14 -14.85
C GLY A 90 8.78 23.16 -13.75
N GLU A 91 7.92 24.15 -13.98
CA GLU A 91 7.54 25.15 -12.97
C GLU A 91 6.17 24.84 -12.36
N PRO A 92 5.99 24.96 -11.03
CA PRO A 92 4.68 24.80 -10.40
C PRO A 92 3.66 25.80 -10.94
N ILE A 93 2.42 25.36 -11.10
CA ILE A 93 1.31 26.28 -11.34
C ILE A 93 0.98 26.98 -10.02
N GLU A 94 1.16 28.30 -9.94
CA GLU A 94 0.76 29.08 -8.76
C GLU A 94 -0.78 29.10 -8.63
N GLY A 95 -1.31 28.73 -7.46
CA GLY A 95 -2.73 28.92 -7.14
C GLY A 95 -3.53 27.72 -6.62
N GLU A 96 -2.91 26.73 -5.97
CA GLU A 96 -3.64 25.85 -5.02
C GLU A 96 -3.69 26.47 -3.60
#